data_AF-A0A849DER2-F1
#
_entry.id   AF-A0A849DER2-F1
#
_cell.length_a   1.000
_cell.length_b   1.000
_cell.length_c   1.000
_cell.angle_alpha   90.00
_cell.angle_beta   90.00
_cell.angle_gamma   90.00
#
_symmetry.space_group_name_H-M   'P 1'
#
loop_
_entity.id
_entity.type
_entity.pdbx_description
1 polymer ?
#
loop_
_entity_poly.entity_id
_entity_poly.type
_entity_poly.pdbx_seq_one_letter_code
_entity_poly.pdbx_strand_id
1 'polypeptide(L)'
;SRKDLQQSTPNLVKKESISLFDQPYDLEPKPTASTQIKEQQVKVTLGGWGPTLRKEVKRNFVLSSEESKKHRKNLKIAIPKVLNIYSLAPFLRTYLEALDIDPLHIQFSGFSNEDMFLEGAKYGSVDSCYPAKVAQSHVYSLMYDKKFAKKHFDHMWFPAVTELPGYVKHTMGQTSCPIISGTPKVVYSAFTKEKNLFEEKGIDYVEDALNFDNRDLLKKQLFHTWGNKLRITEDENNWAVEQAWKALDQNDEDIMKEGRAILDEAIANDEIVILLLGRPYHSDPGMNHEVLDEFQSLGFKTISMRAIPKDETYLMKYFKEDVDSHYIESPYDIRDVWAENFSTNSAQKVWAAKFAARHPNLAVLDLSSFKCGHDAPTYAIIDKIIGASRTPHLTLHDIDANKPGGSIKIRVKTFAYTLEQYQKRLTNKQIDEQKISYKEEKEEITV
;
A
#
# COMPACT_ATOMS: atom_id res chain seq x y z
N SER A 1 31.28 1.01 7.17
CA SER A 1 31.30 1.67 5.85
C SER A 1 29.88 1.98 5.39
N ARG A 2 29.66 2.82 4.36
CA ARG A 2 28.29 3.05 3.83
C ARG A 2 27.61 1.75 3.36
N LYS A 3 28.41 0.83 2.80
CA LYS A 3 27.93 -0.48 2.35
C LYS A 3 27.47 -1.34 3.52
N ASP A 4 28.20 -1.31 4.64
CA ASP A 4 27.81 -2.04 5.85
C ASP A 4 26.51 -1.48 6.41
N LEU A 5 26.37 -0.15 6.47
CA LEU A 5 25.14 0.51 6.93
C LEU A 5 23.93 0.17 6.05
N GLN A 6 24.08 0.10 4.73
CA GLN A 6 23.00 -0.35 3.83
C GLN A 6 22.55 -1.79 4.09
N GLN A 7 23.41 -2.62 4.68
CA GLN A 7 23.06 -4.01 5.02
C GLN A 7 22.50 -4.12 6.44
N SER A 8 23.01 -3.34 7.39
CA SER A 8 22.67 -3.46 8.80
C SER A 8 21.54 -2.53 9.26
N THR A 9 21.32 -1.41 8.58
CA THR A 9 20.32 -0.40 8.99
C THR A 9 18.95 -0.76 8.39
N PRO A 10 17.91 -0.95 9.20
CA PRO A 10 16.57 -1.23 8.71
C PRO A 10 16.02 -0.16 7.74
N ASN A 11 15.54 -0.63 6.58
CA ASN A 11 14.77 0.18 5.62
C ASN A 11 13.49 -0.59 5.28
N LEU A 12 12.43 -0.40 6.07
CA LEU A 12 11.20 -1.15 5.89
C LEU A 12 10.47 -0.77 4.61
N VAL A 13 10.66 0.44 4.06
CA VAL A 13 10.08 0.83 2.77
C VAL A 13 10.63 -0.02 1.64
N LYS A 14 11.95 -0.25 1.63
CA LYS A 14 12.60 -1.13 0.66
C LYS A 14 12.25 -2.60 0.87
N LYS A 15 12.19 -3.05 2.13
CA LYS A 15 11.76 -4.42 2.44
C LYS A 15 10.32 -4.66 1.98
N GLU A 16 9.42 -3.71 2.25
CA GLU A 16 8.02 -3.74 1.81
C GLU A 16 7.93 -3.86 0.28
N SER A 17 8.70 -3.06 -0.47
CA SER A 17 8.64 -3.06 -1.94
C SER A 17 8.99 -4.39 -2.59
N ILE A 18 9.74 -5.24 -1.90
CA ILE A 18 10.08 -6.61 -2.31
C ILE A 18 9.04 -7.59 -1.77
N SER A 19 8.84 -7.60 -0.46
CA SER A 19 8.00 -8.59 0.24
C SER A 19 6.54 -8.60 -0.21
N LEU A 20 6.00 -7.47 -0.65
CA LEU A 20 4.63 -7.38 -1.19
C LEU A 20 4.35 -8.29 -2.39
N PHE A 21 5.39 -8.66 -3.14
CA PHE A 21 5.27 -9.44 -4.37
C PHE A 21 5.85 -10.84 -4.27
N ASP A 22 6.65 -11.10 -3.22
CA ASP A 22 7.47 -12.31 -3.10
C ASP A 22 7.00 -13.26 -1.98
N GLN A 23 6.18 -12.81 -1.03
CA GLN A 23 5.72 -13.62 0.10
C GLN A 23 4.51 -14.50 -0.29
N PRO A 24 4.64 -15.83 -0.37
CA PRO A 24 3.49 -16.71 -0.48
C PRO A 24 2.74 -16.74 0.85
N TYR A 25 1.41 -16.84 0.78
CA TYR A 25 0.57 -17.03 1.95
C TYR A 25 0.19 -18.50 2.08
N ASP A 26 0.30 -19.06 3.29
CA ASP A 26 -0.14 -20.42 3.56
C ASP A 26 -1.67 -20.47 3.58
N LEU A 27 -2.24 -20.91 2.44
CA LEU A 27 -3.68 -21.07 2.28
C LEU A 27 -4.24 -22.03 3.33
N GLU A 28 -5.42 -21.70 3.86
CA GLU A 28 -6.19 -22.65 4.64
C GLU A 28 -6.54 -23.90 3.79
N PRO A 29 -6.87 -25.04 4.44
CA PRO A 29 -7.29 -26.23 3.72
C PRO A 29 -8.44 -25.93 2.75
N LYS A 30 -8.22 -26.20 1.46
CA LYS A 30 -9.20 -25.94 0.42
C LYS A 30 -10.47 -26.75 0.65
N PRO A 31 -11.68 -26.14 0.52
CA PRO A 31 -12.94 -26.84 0.64
C PRO A 31 -13.05 -28.02 -0.33
N THR A 32 -13.77 -29.06 0.11
CA THR A 32 -14.08 -30.23 -0.69
C THR A 32 -15.57 -30.27 -1.01
N ALA A 33 -16.00 -31.16 -1.91
CA ALA A 33 -17.42 -31.30 -2.26
C ALA A 33 -18.31 -31.70 -1.06
N SER A 34 -17.73 -32.20 0.04
CA SER A 34 -18.48 -32.51 1.27
C SER A 34 -18.51 -31.34 2.27
N THR A 35 -17.70 -30.31 2.06
CA THR A 35 -17.69 -29.10 2.90
C THR A 35 -19.06 -28.43 2.85
N GLN A 36 -19.66 -28.23 4.02
CA GLN A 36 -20.96 -27.56 4.16
C GLN A 36 -20.75 -26.05 4.26
N ILE A 37 -21.43 -25.30 3.40
CA ILE A 37 -21.50 -23.85 3.51
C ILE A 37 -22.93 -23.38 3.80
N LYS A 38 -23.03 -22.22 4.43
CA LYS A 38 -24.29 -21.55 4.73
C LYS A 38 -24.57 -20.53 3.64
N GLU A 39 -25.79 -20.53 3.13
CA GLU A 39 -26.26 -19.56 2.14
C GLU A 39 -27.59 -18.97 2.61
N GLN A 40 -27.81 -17.68 2.35
CA GLN A 40 -29.11 -17.05 2.54
C GLN A 40 -29.94 -17.16 1.27
N GLN A 41 -30.97 -18.00 1.29
CA GLN A 41 -31.99 -17.99 0.26
C GLN A 41 -32.94 -16.82 0.47
N VAL A 42 -33.02 -15.95 -0.53
CA VAL A 42 -33.92 -14.81 -0.57
C VAL A 42 -35.09 -15.13 -1.50
N LYS A 43 -36.31 -15.14 -0.96
CA LYS A 43 -37.54 -15.28 -1.74
C LYS A 43 -38.33 -13.99 -1.66
N VAL A 44 -38.39 -13.29 -2.79
CA VAL A 44 -39.25 -12.12 -2.95
C VAL A 44 -40.66 -12.61 -3.26
N THR A 45 -41.64 -12.18 -2.46
CA THR A 45 -43.04 -12.57 -2.64
C THR A 45 -43.79 -11.53 -3.48
N LEU A 46 -44.87 -11.94 -4.16
CA LEU A 46 -45.74 -11.06 -4.95
C LEU A 46 -44.98 -10.19 -5.98
N GLY A 47 -43.97 -10.74 -6.66
CA GLY A 47 -43.26 -10.05 -7.75
C GLY A 47 -42.51 -8.77 -7.33
N GLY A 48 -42.15 -8.62 -6.05
CA GLY A 48 -41.45 -7.44 -5.53
C GLY A 48 -42.24 -6.61 -4.52
N TRP A 49 -43.57 -6.80 -4.46
CA TRP A 49 -44.46 -5.99 -3.64
C TRP A 49 -44.75 -6.60 -2.25
N GLY A 50 -44.36 -7.86 -2.04
CA GLY A 50 -44.53 -8.57 -0.78
C GLY A 50 -43.26 -8.57 0.08
N PRO A 51 -43.34 -9.10 1.32
CA PRO A 51 -42.18 -9.21 2.19
C PRO A 51 -41.10 -10.10 1.58
N THR A 52 -39.84 -9.66 1.74
CA THR A 52 -38.65 -10.43 1.38
C THR A 52 -38.36 -11.45 2.47
N LEU A 53 -38.59 -12.73 2.18
CA LEU A 53 -38.29 -13.82 3.10
C LEU A 53 -36.82 -14.22 2.94
N ARG A 54 -36.10 -14.30 4.05
CA ARG A 54 -34.71 -14.76 4.10
C ARG A 54 -34.62 -16.03 4.94
N LYS A 55 -34.06 -17.09 4.39
CA LYS A 55 -33.84 -18.36 5.09
C LYS A 55 -32.39 -18.79 4.92
N GLU A 56 -31.71 -19.07 6.02
CA GLU A 56 -30.39 -19.70 5.98
C GLU A 56 -30.56 -21.20 5.67
N VAL A 57 -29.85 -21.66 4.64
CA VAL A 57 -29.80 -23.06 4.23
C VAL A 57 -28.36 -23.53 4.21
N LYS A 58 -28.16 -24.83 4.46
CA LYS A 58 -26.85 -25.48 4.30
C LYS A 58 -26.84 -26.23 2.97
N ARG A 59 -25.75 -26.09 2.22
CA ARG A 59 -25.50 -26.88 1.01
C ARG A 59 -24.03 -27.27 0.91
N ASN A 60 -23.76 -28.25 0.05
CA ASN A 60 -22.41 -28.64 -0.30
C ASN A 60 -21.71 -27.52 -1.08
N PHE A 61 -20.41 -27.40 -0.87
CA PHE A 61 -19.52 -26.57 -1.67
C PHE A 61 -19.46 -27.11 -3.11
N VAL A 62 -19.65 -26.22 -4.07
CA VAL A 62 -19.60 -26.54 -5.50
C VAL A 62 -18.16 -26.36 -5.98
N LEU A 63 -17.61 -27.40 -6.61
CA LEU A 63 -16.25 -27.39 -7.15
C LEU A 63 -16.28 -27.29 -8.67
N SER A 64 -15.26 -26.65 -9.25
CA SER A 64 -14.98 -26.74 -10.68
C SER A 64 -14.52 -28.15 -11.08
N SER A 65 -14.70 -28.49 -12.36
CA SER A 65 -14.27 -29.77 -12.90
C SER A 65 -12.75 -29.96 -12.86
N GLU A 66 -12.27 -31.19 -12.88
CA GLU A 66 -10.83 -31.49 -12.94
C GLU A 66 -10.17 -30.95 -14.22
N GLU A 67 -10.91 -30.87 -15.33
CA GLU A 67 -10.45 -30.22 -16.56
C GLU A 67 -10.22 -28.71 -16.33
N SER A 68 -11.13 -28.05 -15.62
CA SER A 68 -11.00 -26.63 -15.28
C SER A 68 -9.80 -26.35 -14.38
N LYS A 69 -9.53 -27.23 -13.42
CA LYS A 69 -8.31 -27.17 -12.60
C LYS A 69 -7.05 -27.34 -13.44
N LYS A 70 -7.03 -28.29 -14.38
CA LYS A 70 -5.89 -28.49 -15.30
C LYS A 70 -5.69 -27.29 -16.23
N HIS A 71 -6.76 -26.66 -16.69
CA HIS A 71 -6.71 -25.42 -17.47
C HIS A 71 -5.95 -24.33 -16.71
N ARG A 72 -6.31 -24.07 -15.45
CA ARG A 72 -5.68 -23.03 -14.61
C ARG A 72 -4.19 -23.26 -14.37
N LYS A 73 -3.75 -24.51 -14.20
CA LYS A 73 -2.31 -24.83 -14.02
C LYS A 73 -1.41 -24.38 -15.18
N ASN A 74 -1.95 -24.21 -16.38
CA ASN A 74 -1.18 -23.79 -17.55
C ASN A 74 -1.28 -22.29 -17.84
N LEU A 75 -2.24 -21.59 -17.22
CA LEU A 75 -2.43 -20.16 -17.41
C LEU A 75 -1.29 -19.36 -16.77
N LYS A 76 -0.88 -18.31 -17.45
CA LYS A 76 0.10 -17.32 -17.00
C LYS A 76 -0.55 -15.95 -16.96
N ILE A 77 -0.41 -15.27 -15.83
CA ILE A 77 -1.06 -13.98 -15.58
C ILE A 77 0.01 -12.97 -15.19
N ALA A 78 0.06 -11.84 -15.89
CA ALA A 78 0.95 -10.74 -15.57
C ALA A 78 0.22 -9.60 -14.87
N ILE A 79 0.88 -8.95 -13.91
CA ILE A 79 0.35 -7.81 -13.14
C ILE A 79 1.43 -6.71 -13.09
N PRO A 80 1.16 -5.48 -13.57
CA PRO A 80 2.13 -4.38 -13.43
C PRO A 80 2.28 -3.95 -11.96
N LYS A 81 3.51 -3.82 -11.47
CA LYS A 81 3.85 -3.28 -10.13
C LYS A 81 3.71 -1.76 -10.13
N VAL A 82 2.49 -1.25 -10.00
CA VAL A 82 2.19 0.18 -10.17
C VAL A 82 1.13 0.66 -9.20
N LEU A 83 1.11 1.96 -8.91
CA LEU A 83 -0.02 2.62 -8.23
C LEU A 83 -0.44 1.90 -6.93
N ASN A 84 -1.74 1.61 -6.77
CA ASN A 84 -2.29 0.90 -5.61
C ASN A 84 -2.11 -0.62 -5.67
N ILE A 85 -1.49 -1.18 -6.71
CA ILE A 85 -1.04 -2.58 -6.68
C ILE A 85 -0.04 -2.76 -5.53
N TYR A 86 0.75 -1.74 -5.19
CA TYR A 86 1.59 -1.74 -3.98
C TYR A 86 0.83 -1.84 -2.66
N SER A 87 -0.48 -1.57 -2.62
CA SER A 87 -1.32 -1.82 -1.44
C SER A 87 -2.05 -3.15 -1.48
N LEU A 88 -2.19 -3.76 -2.66
CA LEU A 88 -3.09 -4.89 -2.89
C LEU A 88 -2.38 -6.14 -3.41
N ALA A 89 -1.06 -6.08 -3.66
CA ALA A 89 -0.31 -7.19 -4.24
C ALA A 89 -0.45 -8.51 -3.47
N PRO A 90 -0.40 -8.54 -2.11
CA PRO A 90 -0.66 -9.76 -1.35
C PRO A 90 -2.04 -10.35 -1.67
N PHE A 91 -3.09 -9.51 -1.67
CA PHE A 91 -4.44 -9.93 -2.03
C PHE A 91 -4.50 -10.50 -3.46
N LEU A 92 -4.00 -9.75 -4.45
CA LEU A 92 -4.11 -10.13 -5.86
C LEU A 92 -3.36 -11.43 -6.15
N ARG A 93 -2.19 -11.60 -5.56
CA ARG A 93 -1.38 -12.82 -5.69
C ARG A 93 -2.11 -14.01 -5.06
N THR A 94 -2.49 -13.92 -3.80
CA THR A 94 -3.13 -15.02 -3.07
C THR A 94 -4.47 -15.40 -3.68
N TYR A 95 -5.24 -14.45 -4.20
CA TYR A 95 -6.49 -14.73 -4.93
C TYR A 95 -6.25 -15.69 -6.10
N LEU A 96 -5.21 -15.45 -6.91
CA LEU A 96 -4.89 -16.32 -8.04
C LEU A 96 -4.33 -17.68 -7.58
N GLU A 97 -3.46 -17.71 -6.57
CA GLU A 97 -2.89 -18.94 -6.01
C GLU A 97 -3.99 -19.83 -5.39
N ALA A 98 -4.95 -19.26 -4.66
CA ALA A 98 -6.10 -19.97 -4.11
C ALA A 98 -6.99 -20.62 -5.20
N LEU A 99 -6.97 -20.05 -6.41
CA LEU A 99 -7.65 -20.56 -7.59
C LEU A 99 -6.78 -21.53 -8.41
N ASP A 100 -5.75 -22.13 -7.82
CA ASP A 100 -4.89 -23.14 -8.46
C ASP A 100 -4.02 -22.61 -9.62
N ILE A 101 -3.80 -21.29 -9.70
CA ILE A 101 -2.75 -20.73 -10.57
C ILE A 101 -1.40 -21.00 -9.91
N ASP A 102 -0.46 -21.54 -10.69
CA ASP A 102 0.89 -21.80 -10.18
C ASP A 102 1.57 -20.48 -9.77
N PRO A 103 2.18 -20.37 -8.57
CA PRO A 103 2.91 -19.19 -8.14
C PRO A 103 3.98 -18.69 -9.13
N LEU A 104 4.59 -19.59 -9.91
CA LEU A 104 5.58 -19.26 -10.95
C LEU A 104 4.95 -18.67 -12.23
N HIS A 105 3.64 -18.83 -12.38
CA HIS A 105 2.87 -18.31 -13.51
C HIS A 105 2.26 -16.94 -13.23
N ILE A 106 2.37 -16.44 -12.00
CA ILE A 106 1.97 -15.08 -11.61
C ILE A 106 3.19 -14.17 -11.73
N GLN A 107 3.19 -13.32 -12.75
CA GLN A 107 4.35 -12.50 -13.11
C GLN A 107 4.09 -11.03 -12.80
N PHE A 108 4.87 -10.46 -11.90
CA PHE A 108 4.88 -9.02 -11.71
C PHE A 108 5.94 -8.35 -12.59
N SER A 109 5.72 -7.10 -13.01
CA SER A 109 6.76 -6.31 -13.68
C SER A 109 7.97 -6.06 -12.75
N GLY A 110 9.09 -5.60 -13.31
CA GLY A 110 10.23 -5.16 -12.51
C GLY A 110 9.96 -3.88 -11.71
N PHE A 111 10.95 -3.44 -10.93
CA PHE A 111 10.97 -2.11 -10.35
C PHE A 111 11.19 -1.04 -11.43
N SER A 112 10.65 0.14 -11.16
CA SER A 112 10.81 1.29 -12.02
C SER A 112 12.28 1.68 -12.17
N ASN A 113 12.67 2.02 -13.40
CA ASN A 113 13.99 2.56 -13.72
C ASN A 113 13.90 3.45 -14.96
N GLU A 114 14.96 4.21 -15.20
CA GLU A 114 15.01 5.21 -16.28
C GLU A 114 14.87 4.58 -17.66
N ASP A 115 15.55 3.46 -17.94
CA ASP A 115 15.44 2.74 -19.22
C ASP A 115 13.99 2.32 -19.49
N MET A 116 13.34 1.71 -18.48
CA MET A 116 11.94 1.30 -18.57
C MET A 116 11.02 2.50 -18.86
N PHE A 117 11.24 3.63 -18.17
CA PHE A 117 10.48 4.85 -18.41
C PHE A 117 10.64 5.34 -19.85
N LEU A 118 11.89 5.48 -20.33
CA LEU A 118 12.21 5.97 -21.67
C LEU A 118 11.63 5.09 -22.79
N GLU A 119 11.59 3.78 -22.59
CA GLU A 119 11.04 2.84 -23.58
C GLU A 119 9.52 2.92 -23.68
N GLY A 120 8.81 2.95 -22.55
CA GLY A 120 7.36 2.86 -22.53
C GLY A 120 6.58 4.18 -22.46
N ALA A 121 7.20 5.30 -22.03
CA ALA A 121 6.51 6.58 -21.94
C ALA A 121 6.09 7.18 -23.30
N LYS A 122 6.58 6.60 -24.41
CA LYS A 122 6.30 7.03 -25.80
C LYS A 122 4.85 6.78 -26.23
N TYR A 123 4.14 5.87 -25.55
CA TYR A 123 2.74 5.53 -25.87
C TYR A 123 1.74 6.51 -25.22
N GLY A 124 2.20 7.42 -24.37
CA GLY A 124 1.35 8.36 -23.65
C GLY A 124 0.73 9.43 -24.56
N SER A 125 -0.60 9.57 -24.49
CA SER A 125 -1.34 10.63 -25.19
C SER A 125 -1.95 11.69 -24.24
N VAL A 126 -1.87 11.47 -22.94
CA VAL A 126 -2.38 12.35 -21.87
C VAL A 126 -1.28 12.62 -20.86
N ASP A 127 -1.02 13.90 -20.56
CA ASP A 127 0.01 14.31 -19.60
C ASP A 127 -0.52 14.30 -18.16
N SER A 128 -0.59 13.09 -17.60
CA SER A 128 -0.99 12.82 -16.21
C SER A 128 0.17 12.95 -15.20
N CYS A 129 -0.08 12.61 -13.93
CA CYS A 129 0.98 12.52 -12.93
C CYS A 129 2.07 11.50 -13.31
N TYR A 130 3.29 11.73 -12.81
CA TYR A 130 4.44 10.86 -13.06
C TYR A 130 4.17 9.35 -12.89
N PRO A 131 3.59 8.85 -11.78
CA PRO A 131 3.38 7.42 -11.59
C PRO A 131 2.39 6.80 -12.59
N ALA A 132 1.41 7.57 -13.10
CA ALA A 132 0.50 7.09 -14.14
C ALA A 132 1.21 6.97 -15.51
N LYS A 133 2.17 7.84 -15.81
CA LYS A 133 3.05 7.71 -16.99
C LYS A 133 3.93 6.47 -16.87
N VAL A 134 4.49 6.24 -15.68
CA VAL A 134 5.34 5.06 -15.38
C VAL A 134 4.54 3.76 -15.53
N ALA A 135 3.24 3.76 -15.22
CA ALA A 135 2.43 2.56 -15.40
C ALA A 135 2.37 2.04 -16.85
N GLN A 136 2.38 2.94 -17.84
CA GLN A 136 2.50 2.56 -19.26
C GLN A 136 3.83 1.84 -19.52
N SER A 137 4.91 2.31 -18.91
CA SER A 137 6.22 1.68 -19.00
C SER A 137 6.29 0.29 -18.38
N HIS A 138 5.58 0.05 -17.28
CA HIS A 138 5.47 -1.31 -16.73
C HIS A 138 4.73 -2.25 -17.69
N VAL A 139 3.62 -1.81 -18.28
CA VAL A 139 2.88 -2.61 -19.27
C VAL A 139 3.72 -2.89 -20.51
N TYR A 140 4.42 -1.87 -21.03
CA TYR A 140 5.38 -2.05 -22.11
C TYR A 140 6.46 -3.09 -21.74
N SER A 141 7.07 -2.97 -20.56
CA SER A 141 8.14 -3.87 -20.11
C SER A 141 7.68 -5.33 -19.92
N LEU A 142 6.39 -5.55 -19.62
CA LEU A 142 5.81 -6.88 -19.55
C LEU A 142 5.60 -7.45 -20.96
N MET A 143 5.17 -6.62 -21.91
CA MET A 143 4.90 -7.05 -23.30
C MET A 143 6.17 -7.24 -24.14
N TYR A 144 7.22 -6.49 -23.86
CA TYR A 144 8.43 -6.43 -24.68
C TYR A 144 9.66 -6.77 -23.86
N ASP A 145 10.24 -7.92 -24.17
CA ASP A 145 11.42 -8.40 -23.47
C ASP A 145 12.73 -7.86 -24.03
N LYS A 146 13.77 -7.96 -23.20
CA LYS A 146 15.14 -7.97 -23.67
C LYS A 146 15.37 -9.21 -24.54
N LYS A 147 16.24 -9.07 -25.55
CA LYS A 147 16.52 -10.00 -26.67
C LYS A 147 16.65 -11.51 -26.35
N PHE A 148 16.83 -11.91 -25.08
CA PHE A 148 17.09 -13.30 -24.66
C PHE A 148 16.13 -13.85 -23.58
N ALA A 149 15.04 -13.14 -23.23
CA ALA A 149 14.14 -13.58 -22.17
C ALA A 149 12.67 -13.39 -22.57
N LYS A 150 12.14 -14.20 -23.50
CA LYS A 150 10.72 -14.09 -23.90
C LYS A 150 9.78 -14.44 -22.73
N LYS A 151 9.02 -13.47 -22.24
CA LYS A 151 7.89 -13.63 -21.33
C LYS A 151 6.62 -13.82 -22.17
N HIS A 152 5.87 -14.85 -21.82
CA HIS A 152 4.54 -15.09 -22.35
C HIS A 152 3.57 -15.20 -21.19
N PHE A 153 2.42 -14.54 -21.32
CA PHE A 153 1.29 -14.64 -20.42
C PHE A 153 0.00 -14.50 -21.22
N ASP A 154 -1.05 -15.19 -20.76
CA ASP A 154 -2.35 -15.24 -21.42
C ASP A 154 -3.19 -14.03 -21.03
N HIS A 155 -3.07 -13.58 -19.78
CA HIS A 155 -3.81 -12.44 -19.25
C HIS A 155 -2.87 -11.39 -18.67
N MET A 156 -3.15 -10.11 -18.92
CA MET A 156 -2.57 -9.00 -18.18
C MET A 156 -3.63 -8.38 -17.28
N TRP A 157 -3.51 -8.60 -15.98
CA TRP A 157 -4.45 -8.05 -15.01
C TRP A 157 -3.96 -6.73 -14.44
N PHE A 158 -4.60 -5.64 -14.87
CA PHE A 158 -4.39 -4.31 -14.33
C PHE A 158 -5.74 -3.73 -13.87
N PRO A 159 -6.21 -4.06 -12.66
CA PRO A 159 -7.56 -3.69 -12.23
C PRO A 159 -7.73 -2.18 -12.03
N ALA A 160 -8.91 -1.67 -12.39
CA ALA A 160 -9.33 -0.32 -12.08
C ALA A 160 -9.82 -0.23 -10.63
N VAL A 161 -8.91 -0.04 -9.69
CA VAL A 161 -9.23 0.06 -8.26
C VAL A 161 -9.95 1.39 -7.99
N THR A 162 -11.24 1.34 -7.70
CA THR A 162 -12.09 2.52 -7.45
C THR A 162 -12.15 2.89 -5.97
N GLU A 163 -12.15 1.89 -5.09
CA GLU A 163 -12.13 2.04 -3.63
C GLU A 163 -11.07 1.14 -3.01
N LEU A 164 -10.52 1.56 -1.88
CA LEU A 164 -9.49 0.87 -1.12
C LEU A 164 -9.97 0.48 0.27
N PRO A 165 -9.35 -0.52 0.93
CA PRO A 165 -9.57 -0.72 2.35
C PRO A 165 -8.97 0.45 3.15
N GLY A 166 -9.64 0.86 4.24
CA GLY A 166 -9.17 1.95 5.10
C GLY A 166 -9.44 1.70 6.58
N TYR A 167 -8.54 2.20 7.43
CA TYR A 167 -8.62 2.11 8.89
C TYR A 167 -8.90 3.47 9.56
N VAL A 168 -8.77 4.57 8.83
CA VAL A 168 -9.09 5.92 9.32
C VAL A 168 -10.60 6.01 9.53
N LYS A 169 -11.03 6.48 10.71
CA LYS A 169 -12.46 6.54 11.08
C LYS A 169 -13.07 7.87 10.65
N HIS A 170 -14.39 7.87 10.49
CA HIS A 170 -15.20 9.04 10.14
C HIS A 170 -14.78 9.72 8.82
N THR A 171 -14.26 8.94 7.87
CA THR A 171 -14.01 9.44 6.52
C THR A 171 -15.31 9.59 5.75
N MET A 172 -15.37 10.57 4.84
CA MET A 172 -16.50 10.75 3.93
C MET A 172 -16.56 9.68 2.83
N GLY A 173 -15.46 8.96 2.60
CA GLY A 173 -15.36 7.88 1.62
C GLY A 173 -14.06 7.09 1.73
N GLN A 174 -13.94 6.07 0.88
CA GLN A 174 -12.76 5.22 0.73
C GLN A 174 -12.29 5.17 -0.74
N THR A 175 -12.42 6.28 -1.46
CA THR A 175 -12.14 6.30 -2.90
C THR A 175 -10.64 6.35 -3.17
N SER A 176 -10.21 5.66 -4.23
CA SER A 176 -8.89 5.84 -4.79
C SER A 176 -8.79 7.18 -5.54
N CYS A 177 -7.60 7.49 -6.07
CA CYS A 177 -7.46 8.63 -6.97
C CYS A 177 -8.13 8.34 -8.33
N PRO A 178 -8.89 9.28 -8.93
CA PRO A 178 -9.48 9.11 -10.26
C PRO A 178 -8.45 8.76 -11.34
N ILE A 179 -7.22 9.26 -11.19
CA ILE A 179 -6.11 8.88 -12.07
C ILE A 179 -5.77 7.40 -11.87
N ILE A 180 -5.74 6.90 -10.63
CA ILE A 180 -5.48 5.48 -10.35
C ILE A 180 -6.58 4.59 -10.93
N SER A 181 -7.85 4.90 -10.67
CA SER A 181 -8.98 4.13 -11.20
C SER A 181 -9.07 4.21 -12.73
N GLY A 182 -8.62 5.31 -13.34
CA GLY A 182 -8.66 5.51 -14.79
C GLY A 182 -7.44 4.97 -15.55
N THR A 183 -6.27 4.85 -14.89
CA THR A 183 -5.01 4.50 -15.56
C THR A 183 -5.09 3.19 -16.36
N PRO A 184 -5.69 2.10 -15.87
CA PRO A 184 -5.80 0.87 -16.67
C PRO A 184 -6.48 1.08 -18.03
N LYS A 185 -7.57 1.84 -18.08
CA LYS A 185 -8.29 2.13 -19.33
C LYS A 185 -7.51 3.08 -20.25
N VAL A 186 -6.80 4.04 -19.66
CA VAL A 186 -5.91 4.94 -20.41
C VAL A 186 -4.76 4.15 -21.05
N VAL A 187 -4.17 3.22 -20.29
CA VAL A 187 -3.12 2.32 -20.79
C VAL A 187 -3.66 1.41 -21.88
N TYR A 188 -4.81 0.78 -21.68
CA TYR A 188 -5.45 -0.03 -22.73
C TYR A 188 -5.62 0.77 -24.02
N SER A 189 -6.16 1.99 -23.92
CA SER A 189 -6.36 2.89 -25.06
C SER A 189 -5.03 3.26 -25.75
N ALA A 190 -3.97 3.52 -24.98
CA ALA A 190 -2.66 3.87 -25.50
C ALA A 190 -2.03 2.74 -26.35
N PHE A 191 -2.23 1.49 -25.94
CA PHE A 191 -1.69 0.30 -26.62
C PHE A 191 -2.64 -0.30 -27.67
N THR A 192 -3.78 0.34 -27.93
CA THR A 192 -4.78 -0.08 -28.93
C THR A 192 -5.11 0.99 -29.98
N LYS A 193 -4.73 2.26 -29.75
CA LYS A 193 -5.05 3.41 -30.60
C LYS A 193 -4.60 3.25 -32.06
N GLU A 194 -3.34 2.88 -32.29
CA GLU A 194 -2.78 2.72 -33.64
C GLU A 194 -2.88 1.27 -34.14
N LYS A 195 -2.59 0.34 -33.24
CA LYS A 195 -2.69 -1.11 -33.44
C LYS A 195 -3.03 -1.74 -32.10
N ASN A 196 -3.74 -2.87 -32.12
CA ASN A 196 -4.04 -3.63 -30.92
C ASN A 196 -2.86 -4.51 -30.53
N LEU A 197 -1.92 -3.96 -29.77
CA LEU A 197 -0.69 -4.66 -29.38
C LEU A 197 -0.93 -5.85 -28.45
N PHE A 198 -2.06 -5.85 -27.72
CA PHE A 198 -2.46 -6.98 -26.88
C PHE A 198 -2.91 -8.15 -27.75
N GLU A 199 -3.79 -7.91 -28.72
CA GLU A 199 -4.26 -8.93 -29.67
C GLU A 199 -3.12 -9.50 -30.53
N GLU A 200 -2.20 -8.66 -31.02
CA GLU A 200 -1.01 -9.12 -31.77
C GLU A 200 -0.14 -10.10 -30.96
N LYS A 201 -0.15 -9.98 -29.64
CA LYS A 201 0.59 -10.84 -28.71
C LYS A 201 -0.26 -11.96 -28.11
N GLY A 202 -1.55 -12.03 -28.43
CA GLY A 202 -2.48 -13.00 -27.84
C GLY A 202 -2.72 -12.78 -26.34
N ILE A 203 -2.62 -11.53 -25.87
CA ILE A 203 -2.81 -11.14 -24.47
C ILE A 203 -4.24 -10.65 -24.28
N ASP A 204 -4.95 -11.21 -23.33
CA ASP A 204 -6.22 -10.69 -22.83
C ASP A 204 -5.96 -9.66 -21.72
N TYR A 205 -6.22 -8.39 -22.01
CA TYR A 205 -6.07 -7.29 -21.04
C TYR A 205 -7.31 -7.24 -20.13
N VAL A 206 -7.10 -7.23 -18.81
CA VAL A 206 -8.15 -7.33 -17.80
C VAL A 206 -8.10 -6.12 -16.86
N GLU A 207 -9.08 -5.23 -16.98
CA GLU A 207 -9.09 -3.90 -16.35
C GLU A 207 -10.40 -3.52 -15.66
N ASP A 208 -11.19 -4.54 -15.30
CA ASP A 208 -12.45 -4.38 -14.59
C ASP A 208 -12.31 -3.55 -13.31
N ALA A 209 -13.38 -2.84 -12.95
CA ALA A 209 -13.43 -2.01 -11.76
C ALA A 209 -13.59 -2.88 -10.50
N LEU A 210 -12.75 -2.61 -9.49
CA LEU A 210 -12.76 -3.33 -8.22
C LEU A 210 -12.93 -2.37 -7.04
N ASN A 211 -13.92 -2.66 -6.20
CA ASN A 211 -14.20 -1.95 -4.97
C ASN A 211 -13.72 -2.77 -3.77
N PHE A 212 -12.65 -2.33 -3.11
CA PHE A 212 -12.11 -3.03 -1.93
C PHE A 212 -12.72 -2.57 -0.59
N ASP A 213 -13.65 -1.62 -0.60
CA ASP A 213 -14.37 -1.16 0.60
C ASP A 213 -15.58 -2.08 0.91
N ASN A 214 -16.24 -2.60 -0.13
CA ASN A 214 -17.37 -3.49 -0.03
C ASN A 214 -16.99 -4.93 -0.43
N ARG A 215 -16.71 -5.76 0.58
CA ARG A 215 -16.27 -7.15 0.39
C ARG A 215 -17.24 -8.02 -0.42
N ASP A 216 -18.55 -7.82 -0.28
CA ASP A 216 -19.55 -8.61 -1.02
C ASP A 216 -19.67 -8.17 -2.48
N LEU A 217 -19.52 -6.87 -2.75
CA LEU A 217 -19.42 -6.36 -4.12
C LEU A 217 -18.14 -6.85 -4.79
N LEU A 218 -17.01 -6.82 -4.08
CA LEU A 218 -15.73 -7.30 -4.59
C LEU A 218 -15.80 -8.74 -5.05
N LYS A 219 -16.42 -9.63 -4.26
CA LYS A 219 -16.64 -11.04 -4.64
C LYS A 219 -17.36 -11.18 -5.98
N LYS A 220 -18.44 -10.41 -6.17
CA LYS A 220 -19.23 -10.41 -7.41
C LYS A 220 -18.42 -9.86 -8.59
N GLN A 221 -17.67 -8.78 -8.38
CA GLN A 221 -16.82 -8.18 -9.41
C GLN A 221 -15.72 -9.15 -9.84
N LEU A 222 -15.02 -9.78 -8.90
CA LEU A 222 -13.99 -10.77 -9.20
C LEU A 222 -14.56 -12.01 -9.90
N PHE A 223 -15.74 -12.49 -9.49
CA PHE A 223 -16.40 -13.59 -10.18
C PHE A 223 -16.82 -13.21 -11.61
N HIS A 224 -17.29 -11.98 -11.81
CA HIS A 224 -17.60 -11.46 -13.15
C HIS A 224 -16.34 -11.42 -14.04
N THR A 225 -15.24 -10.90 -13.51
CA THR A 225 -13.95 -10.79 -14.22
C THR A 225 -13.36 -12.16 -14.55
N TRP A 226 -13.31 -13.07 -13.57
CA TRP A 226 -12.50 -14.28 -13.64
C TRP A 226 -13.28 -15.58 -13.80
N GLY A 227 -14.58 -15.60 -13.49
CA GLY A 227 -15.41 -16.81 -13.47
C GLY A 227 -15.26 -17.65 -14.74
N ASN A 228 -15.48 -17.02 -15.89
CA ASN A 228 -15.36 -17.67 -17.19
C ASN A 228 -13.90 -17.91 -17.61
N LYS A 229 -13.01 -16.92 -17.41
CA LYS A 229 -11.60 -16.97 -17.84
C LYS A 229 -10.85 -18.11 -17.14
N LEU A 230 -11.11 -18.30 -15.83
CA LEU A 230 -10.49 -19.33 -15.00
C LEU A 230 -11.34 -20.60 -14.86
N ARG A 231 -12.57 -20.60 -15.39
CA ARG A 231 -13.53 -21.72 -15.29
C ARG A 231 -13.77 -22.14 -13.83
N ILE A 232 -14.05 -21.15 -12.98
CA ILE A 232 -14.25 -21.34 -11.54
C ILE A 232 -15.73 -21.21 -11.18
N THR A 233 -16.09 -21.78 -10.05
CA THR A 233 -17.42 -21.61 -9.44
C THR A 233 -17.46 -20.38 -8.53
N GLU A 234 -18.67 -19.91 -8.20
CA GLU A 234 -18.83 -18.79 -7.26
C GLU A 234 -18.30 -19.13 -5.86
N ASP A 235 -18.43 -20.40 -5.43
CA ASP A 235 -17.91 -20.87 -4.15
C ASP A 235 -16.37 -20.82 -4.09
N GLU A 236 -15.69 -21.29 -5.15
CA GLU A 236 -14.23 -21.21 -5.25
C GLU A 236 -13.75 -19.75 -5.28
N ASN A 237 -14.44 -18.88 -6.02
CA ASN A 237 -14.16 -17.45 -6.04
C ASN A 237 -14.29 -16.84 -4.64
N ASN A 238 -15.42 -17.08 -3.97
CA ASN A 238 -15.69 -16.50 -2.66
C ASN A 238 -14.68 -16.98 -1.62
N TRP A 239 -14.32 -18.27 -1.65
CA TRP A 239 -13.28 -18.79 -0.79
C TRP A 239 -11.91 -18.16 -1.09
N ALA A 240 -11.53 -18.02 -2.35
CA ALA A 240 -10.28 -17.39 -2.75
C ALA A 240 -10.20 -15.91 -2.30
N VAL A 241 -11.30 -15.17 -2.38
CA VAL A 241 -11.38 -13.79 -1.87
C VAL A 241 -11.15 -13.73 -0.36
N GLU A 242 -11.71 -14.67 0.40
CA GLU A 242 -11.45 -14.72 1.86
C GLU A 242 -9.99 -15.04 2.18
N GLN A 243 -9.36 -15.97 1.45
CA GLN A 243 -7.93 -16.26 1.62
C GLN A 243 -7.07 -15.03 1.27
N ALA A 244 -7.43 -14.31 0.21
CA ALA A 244 -6.74 -13.11 -0.22
C ALA A 244 -6.83 -11.96 0.80
N TRP A 245 -7.97 -11.80 1.47
CA TRP A 245 -8.10 -10.85 2.58
C TRP A 245 -7.21 -11.23 3.75
N LYS A 246 -7.21 -12.51 4.15
CA LYS A 246 -6.34 -12.99 5.24
C LYS A 246 -4.86 -12.79 4.94
N ALA A 247 -4.45 -13.00 3.70
CA ALA A 247 -3.07 -12.73 3.27
C ALA A 247 -2.69 -11.26 3.36
N LEU A 248 -3.60 -10.35 2.95
CA LEU A 248 -3.37 -8.92 3.08
C LEU A 248 -3.31 -8.48 4.55
N ASP A 249 -4.23 -8.98 5.38
CA ASP A 249 -4.28 -8.68 6.82
C ASP A 249 -3.00 -9.18 7.52
N GLN A 250 -2.56 -10.41 7.23
CA GLN A 250 -1.30 -10.96 7.77
C GLN A 250 -0.08 -10.13 7.34
N ASN A 251 -0.02 -9.72 6.06
CA ASN A 251 1.07 -8.89 5.57
C ASN A 251 1.13 -7.53 6.27
N ASP A 252 -0.02 -6.92 6.52
CA ASP A 252 -0.13 -5.67 7.28
C ASP A 252 0.27 -5.89 8.76
N GLU A 253 -0.14 -6.98 9.39
CA GLU A 253 0.26 -7.33 10.76
C GLU A 253 1.78 -7.51 10.89
N ASP A 254 2.41 -8.22 9.95
CA ASP A 254 3.85 -8.49 9.97
C ASP A 254 4.65 -7.19 9.86
N ILE A 255 4.30 -6.30 8.91
CA ILE A 255 5.01 -5.03 8.75
C ILE A 255 4.75 -4.07 9.92
N MET A 256 3.55 -4.10 10.52
CA MET A 256 3.25 -3.33 11.74
C MET A 256 4.04 -3.83 12.94
N LYS A 257 4.22 -5.14 13.08
CA LYS A 257 5.02 -5.74 14.16
C LYS A 257 6.49 -5.31 14.07
N GLU A 258 7.05 -5.33 12.86
CA GLU A 258 8.42 -4.86 12.63
C GLU A 258 8.56 -3.35 12.84
N GLY A 259 7.60 -2.56 12.35
CA GLY A 259 7.57 -1.12 12.57
C GLY A 259 7.49 -0.78 14.06
N ARG A 260 6.68 -1.50 14.84
CA ARG A 260 6.62 -1.37 16.30
C ARG A 260 7.96 -1.63 16.95
N ALA A 261 8.65 -2.71 16.57
CA ALA A 261 9.96 -3.05 17.12
C ALA A 261 11.00 -1.93 16.87
N ILE A 262 11.01 -1.36 15.66
CA ILE A 262 11.90 -0.24 15.31
C ILE A 262 11.56 1.02 16.13
N LEU A 263 10.28 1.34 16.29
CA LEU A 263 9.85 2.52 17.05
C LEU A 263 10.14 2.37 18.54
N ASP A 264 9.87 1.20 19.12
CA ASP A 264 10.15 0.90 20.53
C ASP A 264 11.67 0.95 20.81
N GLU A 265 12.50 0.39 19.92
CA GLU A 265 13.96 0.48 20.00
C GLU A 265 14.45 1.93 19.88
N ALA A 266 13.85 2.70 18.97
CA ALA A 266 14.23 4.10 18.77
C ALA A 266 13.95 4.97 20.01
N ILE A 267 12.84 4.72 20.70
CA ILE A 267 12.54 5.37 21.97
C ILE A 267 13.58 4.96 23.03
N ALA A 268 13.90 3.66 23.13
CA ALA A 268 14.83 3.16 24.14
C ALA A 268 16.26 3.70 23.98
N ASN A 269 16.68 3.97 22.74
CA ASN A 269 18.05 4.36 22.40
C ASN A 269 18.19 5.83 21.95
N ASP A 270 17.15 6.65 22.08
CA ASP A 270 17.08 8.02 21.55
C ASP A 270 17.50 8.12 20.08
N GLU A 271 17.09 7.16 19.25
CA GLU A 271 17.37 7.17 17.82
C GLU A 271 16.27 7.89 17.05
N ILE A 272 16.60 8.42 15.88
CA ILE A 272 15.61 8.99 14.96
C ILE A 272 15.27 7.98 13.88
N VAL A 273 13.98 7.80 13.65
CA VAL A 273 13.42 6.99 12.58
C VAL A 273 12.75 7.92 11.57
N ILE A 274 13.04 7.73 10.29
CA ILE A 274 12.40 8.49 9.21
C ILE A 274 11.12 7.76 8.78
N LEU A 275 9.98 8.42 8.96
CA LEU A 275 8.70 8.00 8.39
C LEU A 275 8.53 8.59 6.99
N LEU A 276 8.36 7.72 5.99
CA LEU A 276 7.95 8.13 4.66
C LEU A 276 6.45 8.43 4.65
N LEU A 277 6.08 9.69 4.45
CA LEU A 277 4.73 10.07 4.03
C LEU A 277 4.68 10.05 2.51
N GLY A 278 4.06 9.04 1.94
CA GLY A 278 4.01 8.85 0.49
C GLY A 278 2.79 8.05 0.06
N ARG A 279 2.60 7.90 -1.24
CA ARG A 279 1.62 6.95 -1.79
C ARG A 279 2.22 5.54 -1.79
N PRO A 280 1.42 4.47 -1.85
CA PRO A 280 1.92 3.09 -1.80
C PRO A 280 3.01 2.79 -2.85
N TYR A 281 2.87 3.33 -4.05
CA TYR A 281 3.85 3.18 -5.12
C TYR A 281 5.20 3.86 -4.86
N HIS A 282 5.33 4.74 -3.87
CA HIS A 282 6.63 5.29 -3.45
C HIS A 282 7.50 4.26 -2.72
N SER A 283 7.01 3.05 -2.46
CA SER A 283 7.86 1.94 -2.04
C SER A 283 8.76 1.46 -3.20
N ASP A 284 8.38 1.68 -4.46
CA ASP A 284 9.25 1.41 -5.61
C ASP A 284 10.51 2.32 -5.54
N PRO A 285 11.74 1.75 -5.53
CA PRO A 285 12.98 2.53 -5.48
C PRO A 285 13.14 3.50 -6.67
N GLY A 286 12.59 3.17 -7.84
CA GLY A 286 12.54 4.09 -8.96
C GLY A 286 11.56 5.24 -8.76
N MET A 287 10.48 5.05 -8.00
CA MET A 287 9.47 6.09 -7.70
C MET A 287 9.79 6.94 -6.48
N ASN A 288 10.74 6.54 -5.65
CA ASN A 288 11.26 7.39 -4.56
C ASN A 288 12.67 7.91 -4.82
N HIS A 289 13.21 7.68 -6.02
CA HIS A 289 14.57 8.08 -6.42
C HIS A 289 15.67 7.60 -5.48
N GLU A 290 15.48 6.45 -4.83
CA GLU A 290 16.42 5.86 -3.88
C GLU A 290 16.76 6.79 -2.70
N VAL A 291 15.91 7.79 -2.41
CA VAL A 291 16.13 8.77 -1.33
C VAL A 291 16.31 8.07 0.01
N LEU A 292 15.53 7.02 0.25
CA LEU A 292 15.60 6.24 1.48
C LEU A 292 16.86 5.37 1.55
N ASP A 293 17.40 4.91 0.43
CA ASP A 293 18.70 4.22 0.40
C ASP A 293 19.85 5.17 0.75
N GLU A 294 19.77 6.43 0.34
CA GLU A 294 20.76 7.45 0.74
C GLU A 294 20.68 7.74 2.26
N PHE A 295 19.49 7.82 2.85
CA PHE A 295 19.34 7.92 4.32
C PHE A 295 19.83 6.67 5.05
N GLN A 296 19.51 5.48 4.54
CA GLN A 296 19.99 4.21 5.09
C GLN A 296 21.52 4.14 5.09
N SER A 297 22.17 4.68 4.03
CA SER A 297 23.64 4.78 3.93
C SER A 297 24.28 5.71 4.95
N LEU A 298 23.47 6.55 5.60
CA LEU A 298 23.87 7.45 6.68
C LEU A 298 23.50 6.89 8.07
N GLY A 299 22.90 5.69 8.14
CA GLY A 299 22.53 5.02 9.39
C GLY A 299 21.14 5.34 9.91
N PHE A 300 20.29 6.03 9.14
CA PHE A 300 18.90 6.30 9.54
C PHE A 300 17.99 5.12 9.21
N LYS A 301 17.26 4.64 10.22
CA LYS A 301 16.19 3.66 10.05
C LYS A 301 15.01 4.31 9.34
N THR A 302 14.35 3.60 8.43
CA THR A 302 13.20 4.13 7.69
C THR A 302 11.99 3.20 7.75
N ILE A 303 10.80 3.79 7.89
CA ILE A 303 9.52 3.06 7.91
C ILE A 303 8.50 3.70 6.97
N SER A 304 7.57 2.89 6.45
CA SER A 304 6.42 3.37 5.67
C SER A 304 5.23 3.65 6.60
N MET A 305 4.20 4.30 6.06
CA MET A 305 2.93 4.49 6.79
C MET A 305 2.24 3.18 7.15
N ARG A 306 2.46 2.10 6.36
CA ARG A 306 1.89 0.78 6.64
C ARG A 306 2.52 0.14 7.87
N ALA A 307 3.81 0.37 8.09
CA ALA A 307 4.54 -0.12 9.26
C ALA A 307 4.12 0.55 10.59
N ILE A 308 3.36 1.65 10.56
CA ILE A 308 2.87 2.27 11.80
C ILE A 308 1.91 1.29 12.51
N PRO A 309 2.13 0.96 13.81
CA PRO A 309 1.22 0.11 14.56
C PRO A 309 -0.16 0.76 14.69
N LYS A 310 -1.21 -0.01 14.39
CA LYS A 310 -2.61 0.47 14.40
C LYS A 310 -3.41 -0.08 15.56
N ASP A 311 -2.80 -0.75 16.53
CA ASP A 311 -3.50 -1.18 17.74
C ASP A 311 -3.86 0.03 18.61
N GLU A 312 -5.11 0.10 19.03
CA GLU A 312 -5.64 1.26 19.73
C GLU A 312 -4.89 1.53 21.05
N THR A 313 -4.52 0.47 21.78
CA THR A 313 -3.75 0.56 23.01
C THR A 313 -2.40 1.26 22.81
N TYR A 314 -1.66 0.94 21.75
CA TYR A 314 -0.41 1.59 21.42
C TYR A 314 -0.63 3.04 20.99
N LEU A 315 -1.63 3.30 20.13
CA LEU A 315 -1.93 4.65 19.65
C LEU A 315 -2.34 5.59 20.78
N MET A 316 -3.07 5.10 21.79
CA MET A 316 -3.48 5.91 22.94
C MET A 316 -2.30 6.47 23.73
N LYS A 317 -1.09 5.88 23.66
CA LYS A 317 0.11 6.50 24.25
C LYS A 317 0.40 7.90 23.71
N TYR A 318 0.00 8.17 22.46
CA TYR A 318 0.28 9.42 21.75
C TYR A 318 -0.95 10.31 21.62
N PHE A 319 -2.16 9.73 21.58
CA PHE A 319 -3.41 10.46 21.30
C PHE A 319 -4.32 10.64 22.52
N LYS A 320 -3.98 10.07 23.69
CA LYS A 320 -4.88 10.06 24.86
C LYS A 320 -5.36 11.44 25.29
N GLU A 321 -4.47 12.43 25.34
CA GLU A 321 -4.84 13.80 25.76
C GLU A 321 -5.91 14.41 24.84
N ASP A 322 -5.76 14.23 23.52
CA ASP A 322 -6.73 14.73 22.53
C ASP A 322 -8.07 14.00 22.62
N VAL A 323 -8.06 12.70 22.92
CA VAL A 323 -9.27 11.87 23.06
C VAL A 323 -10.01 12.21 24.36
N ASP A 324 -9.29 12.28 25.49
CA ASP A 324 -9.85 12.59 26.80
C ASP A 324 -10.44 14.01 26.86
N SER A 325 -9.84 14.96 26.14
CA SER A 325 -10.33 16.34 26.02
C SER A 325 -11.45 16.52 25.00
N HIS A 326 -11.87 15.44 24.32
CA HIS A 326 -12.84 15.45 23.22
C HIS A 326 -12.43 16.35 22.04
N TYR A 327 -11.14 16.62 21.87
CA TYR A 327 -10.63 17.31 20.68
C TYR A 327 -10.75 16.42 19.43
N ILE A 328 -10.58 15.10 19.60
CA ILE A 328 -10.88 14.06 18.60
C ILE A 328 -11.66 12.92 19.24
N GLU A 329 -12.46 12.19 18.45
CA GLU A 329 -13.26 11.06 18.97
C GLU A 329 -12.44 9.77 19.14
N SER A 330 -11.36 9.60 18.35
CA SER A 330 -10.48 8.43 18.45
C SER A 330 -9.11 8.73 17.82
N PRO A 331 -8.06 7.92 18.07
CA PRO A 331 -6.75 8.10 17.43
C PRO A 331 -6.76 7.92 15.91
N TYR A 332 -7.86 7.41 15.34
CA TYR A 332 -8.05 7.25 13.89
C TYR A 332 -8.79 8.43 13.25
N ASP A 333 -9.17 9.45 14.02
CA ASP A 333 -9.92 10.61 13.52
C ASP A 333 -8.98 11.68 12.97
N ILE A 334 -9.37 12.27 11.83
CA ILE A 334 -8.65 13.35 11.14
C ILE A 334 -9.55 14.55 10.81
N ARG A 335 -10.83 14.54 11.22
CA ARG A 335 -11.79 15.60 10.85
C ARG A 335 -11.42 16.97 11.42
N ASP A 336 -10.66 17.00 12.51
CA ASP A 336 -10.09 18.20 13.12
C ASP A 336 -9.17 18.98 12.16
N VAL A 337 -8.50 18.29 11.22
CA VAL A 337 -7.57 18.89 10.26
C VAL A 337 -7.99 18.72 8.80
N TRP A 338 -8.89 17.78 8.52
CA TRP A 338 -9.34 17.45 7.16
C TRP A 338 -10.81 17.03 7.14
N ALA A 339 -11.69 17.97 6.83
CA ALA A 339 -13.12 17.71 6.70
C ALA A 339 -13.48 16.88 5.45
N GLU A 340 -12.92 17.22 4.28
CA GLU A 340 -13.28 16.60 2.98
C GLU A 340 -12.43 15.35 2.65
N ASN A 341 -12.41 14.38 3.55
CA ASN A 341 -11.46 13.25 3.54
C ASN A 341 -11.97 12.03 2.73
N PHE A 342 -12.38 12.24 1.48
CA PHE A 342 -12.93 11.19 0.60
C PHE A 342 -11.92 10.12 0.16
N SER A 343 -10.64 10.50 0.01
CA SER A 343 -9.63 9.62 -0.56
C SER A 343 -8.86 8.87 0.52
N THR A 344 -8.90 7.52 0.48
CA THR A 344 -8.20 6.64 1.43
C THR A 344 -6.71 6.95 1.52
N ASN A 345 -6.03 7.05 0.38
CA ASN A 345 -4.58 7.29 0.37
C ASN A 345 -4.23 8.66 0.98
N SER A 346 -5.06 9.69 0.78
CA SER A 346 -4.80 11.02 1.34
C SER A 346 -5.12 11.06 2.83
N ALA A 347 -6.23 10.46 3.24
CA ALA A 347 -6.63 10.33 4.64
C ALA A 347 -5.56 9.61 5.47
N GLN A 348 -5.03 8.50 4.96
CA GLN A 348 -3.93 7.77 5.62
C GLN A 348 -2.65 8.60 5.72
N LYS A 349 -2.31 9.39 4.68
CA LYS A 349 -1.13 10.27 4.71
C LYS A 349 -1.25 11.36 5.78
N VAL A 350 -2.43 11.95 5.90
CA VAL A 350 -2.75 12.98 6.92
C VAL A 350 -2.74 12.37 8.32
N TRP A 351 -3.35 11.20 8.48
CA TRP A 351 -3.31 10.45 9.74
C TRP A 351 -1.88 10.13 10.17
N ALA A 352 -1.04 9.66 9.25
CA ALA A 352 0.37 9.37 9.52
C ALA A 352 1.16 10.63 9.91
N ALA A 353 0.83 11.80 9.34
CA ALA A 353 1.39 13.08 9.78
C ALA A 353 0.97 13.43 11.22
N LYS A 354 -0.30 13.19 11.60
CA LYS A 354 -0.76 13.37 12.99
C LYS A 354 -0.03 12.45 13.97
N PHE A 355 0.23 11.20 13.58
CA PHE A 355 1.04 10.27 14.38
C PHE A 355 2.48 10.77 14.54
N ALA A 356 3.14 11.15 13.44
CA ALA A 356 4.51 11.66 13.48
C ALA A 356 4.66 12.96 14.31
N ALA A 357 3.63 13.81 14.30
CA ALA A 357 3.59 15.02 15.12
C ALA A 357 3.58 14.74 16.63
N ARG A 358 3.16 13.54 17.05
CA ARG A 358 3.06 13.13 18.45
C ARG A 358 4.18 12.18 18.88
N HIS A 359 4.89 11.57 17.94
CA HIS A 359 5.94 10.62 18.24
C HIS A 359 7.32 11.30 18.36
N PRO A 360 8.01 11.21 19.52
CA PRO A 360 9.22 12.00 19.78
C PRO A 360 10.41 11.68 18.86
N ASN A 361 10.54 10.39 18.48
CA ASN A 361 11.65 9.86 17.70
C ASN A 361 11.40 9.82 16.18
N LEU A 362 10.29 10.40 15.70
CA LEU A 362 9.99 10.41 14.26
C LEU A 362 10.47 11.70 13.60
N ALA A 363 11.06 11.53 12.41
CA ALA A 363 11.25 12.58 11.42
C ALA A 363 10.48 12.23 10.15
N VAL A 364 10.01 13.22 9.40
CA VAL A 364 9.15 13.02 8.23
C VAL A 364 9.90 13.25 6.94
N LEU A 365 9.84 12.29 6.03
CA LEU A 365 10.09 12.52 4.60
C LEU A 365 8.73 12.58 3.89
N ASP A 366 8.27 13.77 3.54
CA ASP A 366 7.02 13.95 2.81
C ASP A 366 7.29 13.97 1.31
N LEU A 367 6.93 12.87 0.66
CA LEU A 367 7.21 12.60 -0.74
C LEU A 367 5.92 12.74 -1.57
N SER A 368 6.03 13.44 -2.69
CA SER A 368 4.97 13.54 -3.69
C SER A 368 5.54 13.55 -5.10
N SER A 369 4.82 12.89 -6.01
CA SER A 369 5.19 12.88 -7.42
C SER A 369 4.66 14.13 -8.13
N PHE A 370 5.38 14.55 -9.17
CA PHE A 370 4.99 15.67 -10.01
C PHE A 370 3.58 15.46 -10.58
N LYS A 371 2.79 16.56 -10.57
CA LYS A 371 1.37 16.60 -10.95
C LYS A 371 0.44 15.69 -10.13
N CYS A 372 0.80 15.31 -8.90
CA CYS A 372 -0.14 14.61 -8.03
C CYS A 372 -1.24 15.55 -7.49
N GLY A 373 -2.38 15.58 -8.17
CA GLY A 373 -3.51 16.46 -7.81
C GLY A 373 -4.13 16.16 -6.43
N HIS A 374 -4.10 14.90 -5.99
CA HIS A 374 -4.62 14.52 -4.66
C HIS A 374 -3.67 14.79 -3.50
N ASP A 375 -2.37 14.97 -3.78
CA ASP A 375 -1.39 15.42 -2.76
C ASP A 375 -1.38 16.94 -2.62
N ALA A 376 -1.68 17.70 -3.68
CA ALA A 376 -1.74 19.15 -3.66
C ALA A 376 -2.56 19.75 -2.49
N PRO A 377 -3.80 19.29 -2.18
CA PRO A 377 -4.54 19.79 -1.02
C PRO A 377 -3.93 19.33 0.32
N THR A 378 -3.13 18.25 0.33
CA THR A 378 -2.52 17.74 1.57
C THR A 378 -1.31 18.55 2.03
N TYR A 379 -0.59 19.23 1.13
CA TYR A 379 0.69 19.85 1.45
C TYR A 379 0.58 20.84 2.60
N ALA A 380 -0.34 21.80 2.50
CA ALA A 380 -0.50 22.82 3.52
C ALA A 380 -1.02 22.24 4.85
N ILE A 381 -1.79 21.16 4.80
CA ILE A 381 -2.33 20.51 6.00
C ILE A 381 -1.20 19.77 6.74
N ILE A 382 -0.43 18.96 6.01
CA ILE A 382 0.70 18.21 6.57
C ILE A 382 1.78 19.18 7.09
N ASP A 383 2.12 20.22 6.32
CA ASP A 383 3.07 21.25 6.73
C ASP A 383 2.66 21.93 8.03
N LYS A 384 1.38 22.28 8.19
CA LYS A 384 0.85 22.85 9.44
C LYS A 384 0.90 21.88 10.61
N ILE A 385 0.54 20.61 10.42
CA ILE A 385 0.56 19.57 11.46
C ILE A 385 1.99 19.40 12.00
N ILE A 386 2.94 19.19 11.09
CA ILE A 386 4.34 18.93 11.42
C ILE A 386 5.04 20.21 11.92
N GLY A 387 4.71 21.37 11.37
CA GLY A 387 5.22 22.67 11.80
C GLY A 387 4.77 23.03 13.22
N ALA A 388 3.51 22.72 13.58
CA ALA A 388 2.98 22.96 14.91
C ALA A 388 3.69 22.13 15.99
N SER A 389 4.01 20.86 15.70
CA SER A 389 4.77 19.99 16.61
C SER A 389 6.28 20.19 16.57
N ARG A 390 6.78 20.99 15.61
CA ARG A 390 8.22 21.14 15.31
C ARG A 390 8.91 19.82 14.99
N THR A 391 8.16 18.85 14.46
CA THR A 391 8.71 17.57 14.01
C THR A 391 9.65 17.83 12.83
N PRO A 392 10.91 17.32 12.86
CA PRO A 392 11.83 17.50 11.75
C PRO A 392 11.25 16.89 10.47
N HIS A 393 11.29 17.63 9.37
CA HIS A 393 10.77 17.13 8.10
C HIS A 393 11.53 17.64 6.88
N LEU A 394 11.49 16.83 5.81
CA LEU A 394 11.98 17.16 4.48
C LEU A 394 10.84 16.91 3.48
N THR A 395 10.47 17.93 2.71
CA THR A 395 9.46 17.83 1.65
C THR A 395 10.12 17.61 0.28
N LEU A 396 9.73 16.57 -0.45
CA LEU A 396 10.16 16.30 -1.82
C LEU A 396 8.90 16.12 -2.68
N HIS A 397 8.32 17.23 -3.16
CA HIS A 397 7.02 17.24 -3.86
C HIS A 397 7.12 17.27 -5.39
N ASP A 398 8.32 17.07 -5.92
CA ASP A 398 8.68 17.26 -7.31
C ASP A 398 9.36 16.00 -7.90
N ILE A 399 9.01 14.81 -7.39
CA ILE A 399 9.54 13.55 -7.91
C ILE A 399 8.96 13.30 -9.32
N ASP A 400 9.83 13.34 -10.33
CA ASP A 400 9.51 13.11 -11.75
C ASP A 400 10.68 12.44 -12.47
N ALA A 401 10.46 12.06 -13.73
CA ALA A 401 11.39 11.35 -14.59
C ALA A 401 12.82 11.91 -14.66
N ASN A 402 13.01 13.22 -14.43
CA ASN A 402 14.33 13.87 -14.53
C ASN A 402 15.33 13.42 -13.45
N LYS A 403 14.88 12.80 -12.35
CA LYS A 403 15.70 12.29 -11.24
C LYS A 403 16.97 13.12 -10.94
N PRO A 404 16.84 14.34 -10.37
CA PRO A 404 17.99 15.22 -10.11
C PRO A 404 18.85 14.74 -8.93
N GLY A 405 19.58 13.65 -9.10
CA GLY A 405 20.28 12.92 -8.03
C GLY A 405 21.29 13.77 -7.26
N GLY A 406 21.97 14.71 -7.91
CA GLY A 406 22.89 15.64 -7.23
C GLY A 406 22.19 16.54 -6.22
N SER A 407 21.07 17.15 -6.61
CA SER A 407 20.25 18.00 -5.74
C SER A 407 19.66 17.21 -4.57
N ILE A 408 19.12 16.01 -4.86
CA ILE A 408 18.59 15.11 -3.83
C ILE A 408 19.65 14.77 -2.77
N LYS A 409 20.87 14.40 -3.20
CA LYS A 409 21.97 14.07 -2.27
C LYS A 409 22.36 15.24 -1.36
N ILE A 410 22.33 16.47 -1.86
CA ILE A 410 22.62 17.65 -1.03
C ILE A 410 21.52 17.82 0.02
N ARG A 411 20.24 17.75 -0.39
CA ARG A 411 19.09 17.89 0.52
C ARG A 411 19.07 16.81 1.60
N VAL A 412 19.35 15.55 1.23
CA VAL A 412 19.49 14.42 2.17
C VAL A 412 20.59 14.70 3.20
N LYS A 413 21.78 15.14 2.77
CA LYS A 413 22.89 15.48 3.69
C LYS A 413 22.54 16.62 4.63
N THR A 414 21.91 17.68 4.12
CA THR A 414 21.47 18.83 4.94
C THR A 414 20.43 18.39 5.97
N PHE A 415 19.49 17.55 5.58
CA PHE A 415 18.49 17.03 6.51
C PHE A 415 19.09 16.09 7.54
N ALA A 416 19.99 15.18 7.13
CA ALA A 416 20.73 14.30 8.05
C ALA A 416 21.45 15.10 9.16
N TYR A 417 22.13 16.20 8.81
CA TYR A 417 22.72 17.09 9.82
C TYR A 417 21.68 17.66 10.79
N THR A 418 20.49 18.03 10.29
CA THR A 418 19.38 18.50 11.13
C THR A 418 18.90 17.40 12.09
N LEU A 419 18.80 16.15 11.60
CA LEU A 419 18.43 15.00 12.41
C LEU A 419 19.45 14.70 13.51
N GLU A 420 20.76 14.80 13.23
CA GLU A 420 21.81 14.65 14.22
C GLU A 420 21.71 15.70 15.35
N GLN A 421 21.38 16.96 15.03
CA GLN A 421 21.18 17.98 16.05
C GLN A 421 19.89 17.75 16.86
N TYR A 422 18.83 17.26 16.20
CA TYR A 422 17.58 16.93 16.88
C TYR A 422 17.78 15.74 17.83
N GLN A 423 18.51 14.70 17.41
CA GLN A 423 18.84 13.54 18.24
C GLN A 423 19.57 13.95 19.53
N LYS A 424 20.57 14.84 19.44
CA LYS A 424 21.26 15.37 20.64
C LYS A 424 20.31 16.07 21.63
N ARG A 425 19.25 16.72 21.13
CA ARG A 425 18.24 17.36 21.99
C ARG A 425 17.37 16.33 22.71
N LEU A 426 17.02 15.22 22.06
CA LEU A 426 16.28 14.13 22.69
C LEU A 426 17.07 13.55 23.87
N THR A 427 18.34 13.18 23.63
CA THR A 427 19.22 12.64 24.68
C THR A 427 19.41 13.62 25.83
N ASN A 428 19.61 14.91 25.55
CA ASN A 428 19.77 15.91 26.61
C ASN A 428 18.48 16.12 27.44
N LYS A 429 17.30 16.10 26.79
CA LYS A 429 16.02 16.22 27.49
C LYS A 429 15.81 15.08 28.49
N GLN A 430 16.13 13.85 28.08
CA GLN A 430 16.01 12.69 28.95
C GLN A 430 16.98 12.74 30.14
N ILE A 431 18.22 13.19 29.91
CA ILE A 431 19.20 13.42 31.00
C ILE A 431 18.68 14.43 32.03
N ASP A 432 18.03 15.50 31.57
CA ASP A 432 17.50 16.52 32.46
C ASP A 432 16.25 16.03 33.22
N GLU A 433 15.36 15.26 32.59
CA GLU A 433 14.23 14.59 33.25
C GLU A 433 14.70 13.59 34.33
N GLN A 434 15.73 12.78 34.02
CA GLN A 434 16.32 11.86 35.00
C GLN A 434 16.93 12.62 36.19
N LYS A 435 17.66 13.72 35.96
CA LYS A 435 18.23 14.53 37.05
C LYS A 435 17.15 15.14 37.96
N ILE A 436 15.99 15.49 37.41
CA ILE A 436 14.86 16.02 38.19
C ILE A 436 14.28 14.89 39.07
N SER A 437 13.98 13.73 38.48
CA SER A 437 13.48 12.56 39.22
C SER A 437 14.45 12.10 40.33
N TYR A 438 15.77 12.05 40.08
CA TYR A 438 16.76 11.72 41.10
C TYR A 438 16.86 12.76 42.23
N LYS A 439 16.51 14.03 41.98
CA LYS A 439 16.45 15.05 43.03
C LYS A 439 15.19 14.89 43.88
N GLU A 440 14.05 14.64 43.24
CA GLU A 440 12.77 14.41 43.91
C GLU A 440 12.82 13.15 44.80
N GLU A 441 13.38 12.03 44.32
CA GLU A 441 13.59 10.83 45.16
C GLU A 441 14.54 11.09 46.34
N LYS A 442 15.59 11.91 46.15
CA LYS A 442 16.50 12.26 47.26
C LYS A 442 15.82 13.14 48.29
N GLU A 443 14.96 14.06 47.87
CA GLU A 443 14.17 14.90 48.77
C GLU A 443 13.13 14.06 49.53
N GLU A 444 12.50 13.05 48.91
CA GLU A 444 11.61 12.11 49.61
C GLU A 444 12.33 11.19 50.61
N ILE A 445 13.60 10.82 50.36
CA ILE A 445 14.41 10.00 51.28
C ILE A 445 15.01 10.84 52.43
N THR A 446 15.01 12.17 52.33
CA THR A 446 15.54 13.08 53.38
C THR A 446 14.46 13.74 54.26
N VAL A 447 13.19 13.36 54.09
CA VAL A 447 12.06 13.69 54.98
C VAL A 447 11.69 12.45 55.80
#